data_AF-A0A1V2IPC7-F1
#
_entry.id   AF-A0A1V2IPC7-F1
#
_cell.length_a   1.000
_cell.length_b   1.000
_cell.length_c   1.000
_cell.angle_alpha   90.00
_cell.angle_beta   90.00
_cell.angle_gamma   90.00
#
_symmetry.space_group_name_H-M   'P 1'
#
loop_
_entity.id
_entity.type
_entity.pdbx_description
1 polymer ?
#
loop_
_entity_poly.entity_id
_entity_poly.type
_entity_poly.pdbx_seq_one_letter_code
_entity_poly.pdbx_strand_id
1 'polypeptide(L)'
;MPDESASSARICWRFNLADTEGPWAITPEVWAGLREHLKWFETMTMHELFDNGEEPGKDYSLQRGFPNGEASRRWERLGLDDQDRVSRLRHGGPIRIYGLRVGNVFHVLWWDPNHEIWPSRSRWSNGRWTRG
;
A
#
# COMPACT_ATOMS: atom_id res chain seq x y z
N MET A 1 7.36 -9.47 21.11
CA MET A 1 6.43 -10.42 20.47
C MET A 1 5.43 -9.61 19.68
N PRO A 2 5.18 -9.89 18.39
CA PRO A 2 3.95 -9.43 17.78
C PRO A 2 2.82 -10.07 18.59
N ASP A 3 1.80 -9.28 18.92
CA ASP A 3 0.61 -9.76 19.59
C ASP A 3 -0.02 -10.90 18.76
N GLU A 4 0.05 -12.14 19.26
CA GLU A 4 -0.51 -13.33 18.60
C GLU A 4 -2.00 -13.14 18.25
N SER A 5 -2.73 -12.32 19.02
CA SER A 5 -4.14 -12.06 18.77
C SER A 5 -4.38 -11.19 17.52
N ALA A 6 -3.48 -10.24 17.24
CA ALA A 6 -3.54 -9.41 16.04
C ALA A 6 -3.26 -10.19 14.75
N SER A 7 -2.53 -11.31 14.85
CA SER A 7 -2.17 -12.16 13.71
C SER A 7 -3.39 -12.87 13.12
N SER A 8 -4.26 -13.41 13.99
CA SER A 8 -5.52 -14.07 13.58
C SER A 8 -6.68 -13.11 13.29
N ALA A 9 -6.54 -11.84 13.66
CA ALA A 9 -7.56 -10.84 13.42
C ALA A 9 -7.64 -10.50 11.93
N ARG A 10 -8.87 -10.23 11.45
CA ARG A 10 -9.09 -9.73 10.08
C ARG A 10 -8.74 -8.27 9.98
N ILE A 11 -8.31 -7.86 8.80
CA ILE A 11 -7.97 -6.47 8.51
C ILE A 11 -9.17 -5.56 8.71
N CYS A 12 -8.92 -4.37 9.24
CA CYS A 12 -9.88 -3.26 9.37
C CYS A 12 -9.28 -2.00 8.77
N TRP A 13 -10.13 -1.08 8.34
CA TRP A 13 -9.68 0.14 7.65
C TRP A 13 -9.83 1.37 8.53
N ARG A 14 -8.86 2.28 8.44
CA ARG A 14 -8.99 3.65 8.94
C ARG A 14 -8.57 4.62 7.84
N PHE A 15 -9.34 5.70 7.68
CA PHE A 15 -9.14 6.67 6.60
C PHE A 15 -8.66 8.04 7.10
N ASN A 16 -8.24 8.15 8.37
CA ASN A 16 -7.76 9.42 8.93
C ASN A 16 -6.47 9.93 8.26
N LEU A 17 -5.73 9.04 7.57
CA LEU A 17 -4.54 9.37 6.81
C LEU A 17 -4.79 9.39 5.30
N ALA A 18 -6.03 9.20 4.84
CA ALA A 18 -6.33 9.18 3.41
C ALA A 18 -5.95 10.53 2.79
N ASP A 19 -4.95 10.54 1.90
CA ASP A 19 -4.57 11.73 1.17
C ASP A 19 -5.64 12.00 0.13
N THR A 20 -6.25 13.18 0.19
CA THR A 20 -7.29 13.60 -0.77
C THR A 20 -6.74 14.46 -1.90
N GLU A 21 -5.41 14.60 -1.97
CA GLU A 21 -4.72 15.45 -2.93
C GLU A 21 -3.59 14.72 -3.68
N GLY A 22 -3.17 15.27 -4.82
CA GLY A 22 -2.07 14.71 -5.61
C GLY A 22 -2.44 13.49 -6.46
N PRO A 23 -1.43 12.83 -7.05
CA PRO A 23 -1.66 11.79 -8.07
C PRO A 23 -2.22 10.48 -7.52
N TRP A 24 -2.05 10.21 -6.23
CA TRP A 24 -2.52 8.97 -5.57
C TRP A 24 -3.65 9.21 -4.58
N ALA A 25 -4.35 10.33 -4.76
CA ALA A 25 -5.44 10.77 -3.91
C ALA A 25 -6.58 9.75 -3.86
N ILE A 26 -7.20 9.64 -2.69
CA ILE A 26 -8.45 8.93 -2.48
C ILE A 26 -9.59 9.93 -2.70
N THR A 27 -9.98 10.06 -3.96
CA THR A 27 -11.10 10.92 -4.39
C THR A 27 -12.40 10.11 -4.54
N PRO A 28 -13.57 10.77 -4.67
CA PRO A 28 -14.83 10.07 -4.92
C PRO A 28 -14.81 9.17 -6.16
N GLU A 29 -14.05 9.53 -7.19
CA GLU A 29 -13.96 8.81 -8.46
C GLU A 29 -13.25 7.46 -8.30
N VAL A 30 -12.25 7.37 -7.41
CA VAL A 30 -11.53 6.11 -7.17
C VAL A 30 -12.23 5.21 -6.16
N TRP A 31 -13.18 5.74 -5.39
CA TRP A 31 -13.81 5.04 -4.27
C TRP A 31 -14.46 3.71 -4.68
N ALA A 32 -15.15 3.67 -5.82
CA ALA A 32 -15.79 2.45 -6.30
C ALA A 32 -14.76 1.33 -6.54
N GLY A 33 -13.62 1.66 -7.15
CA GLY A 33 -12.52 0.72 -7.37
C GLY A 33 -11.88 0.32 -6.05
N LEU A 34 -11.47 1.29 -5.24
CA LEU A 34 -10.86 1.07 -3.93
C LEU A 34 -11.70 0.13 -3.06
N ARG A 35 -13.01 0.39 -2.93
CA ARG A 35 -13.92 -0.39 -2.09
C ARG A 35 -13.97 -1.88 -2.47
N GLU A 36 -13.90 -2.22 -3.76
CA GLU A 36 -13.90 -3.63 -4.18
C GLU A 36 -12.61 -4.35 -3.76
N HIS A 37 -11.45 -3.68 -3.80
CA HIS A 37 -10.21 -4.23 -3.27
C HIS A 37 -10.26 -4.37 -1.75
N LEU A 38 -10.73 -3.34 -1.03
CA LEU A 38 -10.85 -3.39 0.43
C LEU A 38 -11.73 -4.56 0.88
N LYS A 39 -12.89 -4.73 0.25
CA LYS A 39 -13.81 -5.85 0.52
C LYS A 39 -13.16 -7.21 0.28
N TRP A 40 -12.28 -7.33 -0.72
CA TRP A 40 -11.57 -8.59 -0.96
C TRP A 40 -10.58 -8.89 0.18
N PHE A 41 -9.78 -7.91 0.60
CA PHE A 41 -8.81 -8.09 1.69
C PHE A 41 -9.49 -8.34 3.04
N GLU A 42 -10.70 -7.83 3.28
CA GLU A 42 -11.49 -8.11 4.49
C GLU A 42 -11.78 -9.61 4.72
N THR A 43 -11.65 -10.44 3.69
CA THR A 43 -11.80 -11.90 3.82
C THR A 43 -10.61 -12.57 4.51
N MET A 44 -9.47 -11.86 4.63
CA MET A 44 -8.18 -12.39 5.07
C MET A 44 -7.77 -11.85 6.44
N THR A 45 -7.03 -12.67 7.18
CA THR A 45 -6.35 -12.30 8.43
C THR A 45 -5.06 -11.53 8.15
N MET A 46 -4.55 -10.83 9.17
CA MET A 46 -3.26 -10.14 9.06
C MET A 46 -2.12 -11.09 8.71
N HIS A 47 -2.16 -12.31 9.25
CA HIS A 47 -1.22 -13.38 8.90
C HIS A 47 -1.29 -13.72 7.40
N GLU A 48 -2.48 -14.06 6.89
CA GLU A 48 -2.63 -14.41 5.46
C GLU A 48 -2.23 -13.27 4.51
N LEU A 49 -2.41 -12.02 4.95
CA LEU A 49 -2.05 -10.85 4.15
C LEU A 49 -0.54 -10.60 4.08
N PHE A 50 0.20 -10.76 5.18
CA PHE A 50 1.57 -10.24 5.30
C PHE A 50 2.65 -11.29 5.62
N ASP A 51 2.28 -12.54 5.95
CA ASP A 51 3.26 -13.57 6.36
C ASP A 51 4.18 -13.99 5.20
N ASN A 52 3.66 -14.01 3.97
CA ASN A 52 4.44 -14.37 2.77
C ASN A 52 5.40 -13.26 2.30
N GLY A 53 5.32 -12.05 2.86
CA GLY A 53 6.20 -10.91 2.56
C GLY A 53 6.18 -10.37 1.12
N GLU A 54 5.40 -10.95 0.22
CA GLU A 54 5.37 -10.59 -1.20
C GLU A 54 3.98 -10.18 -1.69
N GLU A 55 3.02 -11.08 -1.55
CA GLU A 55 1.63 -10.90 -1.96
C GLU A 55 0.71 -11.61 -0.96
N PRO A 56 -0.47 -11.07 -0.64
CA PRO A 56 -1.03 -9.81 -1.16
C PRO A 56 -0.46 -8.55 -0.51
N GLY A 57 0.17 -8.69 0.66
CA GLY A 57 0.75 -7.62 1.45
C GLY A 57 2.27 -7.64 1.45
N LYS A 58 2.87 -6.45 1.39
CA LYS A 58 4.33 -6.26 1.49
C LYS A 58 4.66 -5.02 2.30
N ASP A 59 5.63 -5.15 3.18
CA ASP A 59 6.19 -4.05 3.95
C ASP A 59 7.47 -3.53 3.27
N TYR A 60 7.56 -2.21 3.11
CA TYR A 60 8.74 -1.54 2.57
C TYR A 60 9.38 -0.65 3.63
N SER A 61 10.70 -0.79 3.81
CA SER A 61 11.47 0.14 4.65
C SER A 61 11.68 1.47 3.92
N LEU A 62 11.46 2.57 4.64
CA LEU A 62 11.65 3.95 4.19
C LEU A 62 12.97 4.56 4.66
N GLN A 63 13.93 3.77 5.15
CA GLN A 63 15.26 4.27 5.54
C GLN A 63 15.99 5.04 4.42
N ARG A 64 15.65 4.73 3.15
CA ARG A 64 16.18 5.43 1.96
C ARG A 64 15.11 6.29 1.25
N GLY A 65 13.96 6.50 1.90
CA GLY A 65 12.78 7.11 1.31
C GLY A 65 12.13 6.24 0.21
N PHE A 66 11.16 6.84 -0.48
CA PHE A 66 10.55 6.23 -1.66
C PHE A 66 11.47 6.36 -2.88
N PRO A 67 11.44 5.39 -3.82
CA PRO A 67 12.14 5.53 -5.10
C PRO A 67 11.52 6.64 -5.97
N ASN A 68 10.24 6.96 -5.77
CA ASN A 68 9.59 8.10 -6.38
C ASN A 68 9.74 9.35 -5.50
N GLY A 69 10.47 10.37 -5.98
CA GLY A 69 10.69 11.60 -5.23
C GLY A 69 9.42 12.43 -4.97
N GLU A 70 8.37 12.29 -5.78
CA GLU A 70 7.07 12.90 -5.47
C GLU A 70 6.39 12.22 -4.29
N ALA A 71 6.52 10.89 -4.16
CA ALA A 71 6.01 10.15 -3.01
C ALA A 71 6.70 10.62 -1.72
N SER A 72 8.04 10.75 -1.73
CA SER A 72 8.75 11.31 -0.57
C SER A 72 8.27 12.71 -0.20
N ARG A 73 8.09 13.61 -1.19
CA ARG A 73 7.59 14.97 -0.92
C ARG A 73 6.15 14.99 -0.39
N ARG A 74 5.27 14.11 -0.86
CA ARG A 74 3.90 14.00 -0.33
C ARG A 74 3.91 13.43 1.09
N TRP A 75 4.73 12.40 1.34
CA TRP A 75 4.92 11.79 2.64
C TRP A 75 5.31 12.82 3.72
N GLU A 76 6.29 13.67 3.41
CA GLU A 76 6.70 14.79 4.28
C GLU A 76 5.58 15.80 4.50
N ARG A 77 4.84 16.18 3.45
CA ARG A 77 3.71 17.13 3.57
C ARG A 77 2.57 16.61 4.45
N LEU A 78 2.40 15.30 4.50
CA LEU A 78 1.40 14.64 5.34
C LEU A 78 1.89 14.47 6.79
N GLY A 79 3.12 14.91 7.12
CA GLY A 79 3.70 14.81 8.45
C GLY A 79 3.98 13.38 8.89
N LEU A 80 4.35 12.51 7.94
CA LEU A 80 4.64 11.09 8.18
C LEU A 80 6.14 10.79 8.23
N ASP A 81 6.99 11.82 8.26
CA ASP A 81 8.45 11.72 8.21
C ASP A 81 9.08 10.97 9.39
N ASP A 82 8.33 10.78 10.48
CA ASP A 82 8.72 9.96 11.63
C ASP A 82 8.53 8.45 11.43
N GLN A 83 7.84 8.05 10.36
CA GLN A 83 7.56 6.64 10.02
C GLN A 83 8.67 6.04 9.15
N ASP A 84 9.20 4.88 9.54
CA ASP A 84 10.31 4.20 8.86
C ASP A 84 9.85 3.07 7.90
N ARG A 85 8.54 2.87 7.78
CA ARG A 85 7.95 1.79 6.99
C ARG A 85 6.60 2.18 6.41
N VAL A 86 6.31 1.66 5.22
CA VAL A 86 4.98 1.69 4.60
C VAL A 86 4.56 0.27 4.21
N SER A 87 3.28 -0.03 4.40
CA SER A 87 2.68 -1.29 3.96
C SER A 87 1.96 -1.09 2.63
N ARG A 88 2.03 -2.10 1.75
CA ARG A 88 1.35 -2.14 0.46
C ARG A 88 0.46 -3.35 0.40
N LEU A 89 -0.76 -3.17 -0.11
CA LEU A 89 -1.67 -4.23 -0.51
C LEU A 89 -1.84 -4.23 -2.03
N ARG A 90 -1.95 -5.42 -2.63
CA ARG A 90 -2.20 -5.61 -4.05
C ARG A 90 -3.12 -6.79 -4.29
N HIS A 91 -4.04 -6.61 -5.22
CA HIS A 91 -4.90 -7.66 -5.75
C HIS A 91 -5.23 -7.33 -7.21
N GLY A 92 -5.25 -8.32 -8.10
CA GLY A 92 -5.86 -8.16 -9.43
C GLY A 92 -5.24 -7.13 -10.38
N GLY A 93 -3.91 -7.07 -10.51
CA GLY A 93 -3.25 -6.29 -11.57
C GLY A 93 -2.25 -5.24 -11.05
N PRO A 94 -2.20 -4.03 -11.66
CA PRO A 94 -1.22 -3.01 -11.32
C PRO A 94 -1.60 -2.13 -10.11
N ILE A 95 -2.80 -2.30 -9.55
CA ILE A 95 -3.31 -1.47 -8.48
C ILE A 95 -2.61 -1.80 -7.15
N ARG A 96 -2.14 -0.76 -6.45
CA ARG A 96 -1.59 -0.83 -5.11
C ARG A 96 -2.34 0.12 -4.18
N ILE A 97 -2.58 -0.35 -2.96
CA ILE A 97 -3.07 0.48 -1.86
C ILE A 97 -1.91 0.59 -0.86
N TYR A 98 -1.50 1.81 -0.54
CA TYR A 98 -0.48 2.06 0.46
C TYR A 98 -1.10 2.56 1.75
N GLY A 99 -0.44 2.27 2.87
CA GLY A 99 -0.88 2.70 4.18
C GLY A 99 0.06 2.29 5.30
N LEU A 100 -0.33 2.62 6.52
CA LEU A 100 0.35 2.23 7.75
C LEU A 100 -0.43 1.15 8.47
N ARG A 101 0.27 0.30 9.21
CA ARG A 101 -0.33 -0.86 9.88
C ARG A 101 -0.10 -0.81 11.38
N VAL A 102 -1.19 -0.84 12.15
CA VAL A 102 -1.20 -0.88 13.62
C VAL A 102 -2.12 -2.01 14.07
N GLY A 103 -1.53 -3.12 14.53
CA GLY A 103 -2.28 -4.35 14.81
C GLY A 103 -2.97 -4.87 13.53
N ASN A 104 -4.29 -5.02 13.59
CA ASN A 104 -5.13 -5.40 12.45
C ASN A 104 -5.76 -4.21 11.71
N VAL A 105 -5.42 -2.98 12.08
CA VAL A 105 -5.92 -1.77 11.41
C VAL A 105 -4.92 -1.31 10.36
N PHE A 106 -5.38 -1.20 9.13
CA PHE A 106 -4.67 -0.60 8.02
C PHE A 106 -5.18 0.82 7.80
N HIS A 107 -4.31 1.79 8.08
CA HIS A 107 -4.55 3.20 7.85
C HIS A 107 -4.30 3.50 6.38
N VAL A 108 -5.38 3.56 5.60
CA VAL A 108 -5.34 3.78 4.15
C VAL A 108 -4.81 5.18 3.88
N LEU A 109 -3.80 5.28 3.01
CA LEU A 109 -3.12 6.53 2.68
C LEU A 109 -3.28 6.88 1.20
N TRP A 110 -2.84 5.98 0.30
CA TRP A 110 -2.77 6.25 -1.14
C TRP A 110 -3.35 5.13 -1.98
N TRP A 111 -3.93 5.53 -3.11
CA TRP A 111 -4.39 4.67 -4.20
C TRP A 111 -3.48 4.85 -5.41
N ASP A 112 -2.68 3.83 -5.73
CA ASP A 112 -1.71 3.85 -6.82
C ASP A 112 -2.10 2.84 -7.92
N PRO A 113 -2.94 3.25 -8.89
CA PRO A 113 -3.43 2.34 -9.93
C PRO A 113 -2.34 1.96 -10.94
N ASN A 114 -1.29 2.77 -11.06
CA ASN A 114 -0.28 2.70 -12.11
C ASN A 114 1.09 2.20 -11.63
N HIS A 115 1.23 1.89 -10.35
CA HIS A 115 2.49 1.44 -9.74
C HIS A 115 3.61 2.48 -9.80
N GLU A 116 3.26 3.74 -9.59
CA GLU A 116 4.18 4.87 -9.75
C GLU A 116 4.99 5.14 -8.48
N ILE A 117 4.50 4.74 -7.30
CA ILE A 117 5.18 4.98 -6.02
C ILE A 117 6.44 4.13 -5.90
N TRP A 118 6.35 2.85 -6.30
CA TRP A 118 7.44 1.87 -6.17
C TRP A 118 7.68 1.11 -7.48
N PRO A 119 8.08 1.78 -8.57
CA PRO A 119 8.14 1.18 -9.89
C PRO A 119 9.06 -0.05 -9.92
N SER A 120 8.59 -1.14 -10.52
CA SER A 120 9.42 -2.31 -10.78
C SER A 120 10.43 -2.00 -11.88
N ARG A 121 11.69 -2.44 -11.72
CA ARG A 121 12.76 -2.32 -12.73
C ARG A 121 12.49 -3.04 -14.05
N SER A 122 11.39 -3.76 -14.15
CA SER A 122 11.06 -4.57 -15.31
C SER A 122 9.94 -3.90 -16.10
N ARG A 123 10.30 -3.33 -17.26
CA ARG A 123 9.32 -2.89 -18.27
C ARG A 123 8.98 -4.09 -19.15
N TRP A 124 7.69 -4.37 -19.32
CA TRP A 124 7.23 -5.27 -20.37
C TRP A 124 7.05 -4.43 -21.65
N SER A 125 7.86 -4.71 -22.66
CA SER A 125 7.76 -4.09 -23.99
C SER A 125 8.04 -5.14 -25.04
N ASN A 126 7.18 -5.25 -26.07
CA ASN A 126 7.33 -6.18 -27.19
C ASN A 126 7.64 -7.64 -26.77
N GLY A 127 6.91 -8.18 -25.79
CA GLY A 127 6.99 -9.61 -25.46
C GLY A 127 8.29 -10.06 -24.77
N ARG A 128 9.11 -9.15 -24.25
CA ARG A 128 10.33 -9.49 -23.50
C ARG A 128 10.49 -8.64 -22.24
N TRP A 129 11.03 -9.27 -21.20
CA TRP A 129 11.49 -8.57 -20.00
C TRP A 129 12.84 -7.90 -20.27
N THR A 130 12.92 -6.58 -20.13
CA THR A 130 14.19 -5.85 -20.09
C THR A 130 14.48 -5.41 -18.64
N ARG A 131 15.73 -5.58 -18.20
CA ARG A 131 16.20 -5.07 -16.90
C ARG A 131 16.56 -3.59 -17.06
N GLY A 132 15.96 -2.74 -16.24
CA GLY A 132 16.47 -1.39 -15.97
C GLY A 132 17.62 -1.38 -14.98
#